data_AF-A0A2V2B8E8-F1
#
_entry.id   AF-A0A2V2B8E8-F1
#
_cell.length_a   1.000
_cell.length_b   1.000
_cell.length_c   1.000
_cell.angle_alpha   90.00
_cell.angle_beta   90.00
_cell.angle_gamma   90.00
#
_symmetry.space_group_name_H-M   'P 1'
#
loop_
_entity.id
_entity.type
_entity.pdbx_description
1 polymer ?
#
loop_
_entity_poly.entity_id
_entity_poly.type
_entity_poly.pdbx_seq_one_letter_code
_entity_poly.pdbx_strand_id
1 'polypeptide(L)' 'MDTPHDANQHVPHDLLNRSVRDIASGTEGILMAVVHENVGTLGDHWMDIAYIRPERGGVEFTTAAANIEAAR' A
#
# COMPACT_ATOMS: atom_id res chain seq x y z
N MET A 1 20.82 10.53 -16.26
CA MET A 1 19.64 11.35 -15.99
C MET A 1 18.74 10.47 -15.16
N ASP A 2 18.67 10.71 -13.85
CA ASP A 2 17.65 10.11 -13.00
C ASP A 2 16.30 10.66 -13.46
N THR A 3 15.50 9.84 -14.11
CA THR A 3 14.09 10.15 -14.36
C THR A 3 13.39 10.20 -13.00
N PRO A 4 12.78 11.33 -12.59
CA PRO A 4 12.07 11.41 -11.31
C PRO A 4 10.82 10.50 -11.23
N HIS A 5 10.55 9.71 -12.27
CA HIS A 5 9.36 8.85 -12.39
C HIS A 5 9.52 7.46 -11.74
N ASP A 6 10.74 7.06 -11.34
CA ASP A 6 11.01 5.69 -10.88
C ASP A 6 11.15 5.54 -9.35
N ALA A 7 10.71 6.52 -8.57
CA ALA A 7 10.86 6.49 -7.12
C ALA A 7 9.83 5.55 -6.47
N ASN A 8 9.90 4.24 -6.71
CA ASN A 8 9.21 3.20 -5.94
C ASN A 8 9.95 2.97 -4.61
N GLN A 9 9.89 3.97 -3.73
CA GLN A 9 10.62 3.95 -2.47
C GLN A 9 9.81 3.21 -1.41
N HIS A 10 10.41 2.18 -0.81
CA HIS A 10 9.82 1.54 0.36
C HIS A 10 9.85 2.51 1.53
N VAL A 11 8.69 2.79 2.11
CA VAL A 11 8.55 3.67 3.27
C VAL A 11 8.27 2.85 4.52
N PRO A 12 8.86 3.23 5.67
CA PRO A 12 8.57 2.56 6.94
C PRO A 12 7.11 2.78 7.35
N HIS A 13 6.50 1.75 7.96
CA HIS A 13 5.14 1.83 8.48
C HIS A 13 4.98 0.99 9.75
N ASP A 14 4.28 1.52 10.76
CA ASP A 14 4.14 0.87 12.08
C ASP A 14 3.38 -0.46 12.02
N LEU A 15 2.52 -0.62 11.01
CA LEU A 15 1.72 -1.83 10.78
C LEU A 15 2.40 -2.85 9.85
N LEU A 16 3.66 -2.63 9.46
CA LEU A 16 4.35 -3.55 8.56
C LEU A 16 4.44 -4.96 9.16
N ASN A 17 4.12 -5.97 8.35
CA ASN A 17 3.98 -7.38 8.72
C ASN A 17 2.92 -7.66 9.80
N ARG A 18 1.92 -6.78 9.95
CA ARG A 18 0.77 -6.97 10.85
C ARG A 18 -0.53 -7.12 10.05
N SER A 19 -1.54 -7.66 10.71
CA SER A 19 -2.89 -7.72 10.13
C SER A 19 -3.48 -6.32 10.06
N VAL A 20 -3.99 -5.97 8.88
CA VAL A 20 -4.59 -4.69 8.56
C VAL A 20 -5.91 -4.90 7.85
N ARG A 21 -6.78 -3.90 7.96
CA ARG A 21 -8.06 -3.84 7.30
C ARG A 21 -8.10 -2.62 6.40
N ASP A 22 -8.45 -2.80 5.13
CA ASP A 22 -8.76 -1.70 4.23
C ASP A 22 -10.16 -1.16 4.58
N ILE A 23 -10.23 0.11 4.95
CA ILE A 23 -11.47 0.76 5.42
C ILE A 23 -12.51 0.83 4.30
N ALA A 24 -12.06 1.03 3.05
CA ALA A 24 -12.95 1.23 1.91
C ALA A 24 -13.67 -0.07 1.49
N SER A 25 -12.93 -1.19 1.39
CA SER A 25 -13.51 -2.49 1.01
C SER A 25 -13.93 -3.37 2.20
N GLY A 26 -13.40 -3.09 3.40
CA GLY A 26 -13.53 -3.94 4.58
C GLY A 26 -12.66 -5.21 4.54
N THR A 27 -11.81 -5.37 3.52
CA THR A 27 -10.97 -6.56 3.34
C THR A 27 -9.79 -6.56 4.30
N GLU A 28 -9.49 -7.71 4.88
CA GLU A 28 -8.36 -7.91 5.80
C GLU A 28 -7.21 -8.69 5.16
N GLY A 29 -5.99 -8.40 5.60
CA GLY A 29 -4.76 -9.03 5.10
C GLY A 29 -3.54 -8.59 5.89
N ILE A 30 -2.37 -9.14 5.56
CA ILE A 30 -1.09 -8.73 6.14
C ILE A 30 -0.48 -7.61 5.29
N LEU A 31 -0.11 -6.51 5.93
CA LEU A 31 0.64 -5.43 5.26
C LEU A 31 2.07 -5.90 4.97
N MET A 32 2.40 -6.05 3.68
CA MET A 32 3.71 -6.56 3.25
C MET A 32 4.71 -5.44 2.98
N ALA A 33 4.24 -4.33 2.42
CA ALA A 33 5.06 -3.16 2.11
C ALA A 33 4.19 -1.90 2.03
N VAL A 34 4.82 -0.75 2.24
CA VAL A 34 4.29 0.54 1.81
C VAL A 34 5.30 1.15 0.87
N VAL A 35 4.86 1.60 -0.30
CA VAL A 35 5.72 2.17 -1.34
C VAL A 35 5.18 3.54 -1.70
N HIS A 36 6.04 4.55 -1.66
CA HIS A 36 5.73 5.84 -2.25
C HIS A 36 5.80 5.70 -3.77
N GLU A 37 4.72 5.95 -4.49
CA GLU A 37 4.69 5.80 -5.95
C GLU A 37 3.82 6.87 -6.62
N ASN A 38 4.11 7.14 -7.90
CA ASN A 38 3.30 8.02 -8.74
C ASN A 38 2.16 7.21 -9.36
N VAL A 39 0.94 7.44 -8.89
CA VAL A 39 -0.29 6.80 -9.40
C VAL A 39 -1.04 7.67 -10.41
N GLY A 40 -0.47 8.82 -10.77
CA GLY A 40 -1.09 9.78 -11.67
C GLY A 40 -0.99 9.36 -13.14
N THR A 41 -2.10 9.42 -13.87
CA THR A 41 -2.18 9.01 -15.29
C THR A 41 -2.13 10.20 -16.26
N LEU A 42 -2.50 11.40 -15.81
CA LEU A 42 -2.53 12.65 -16.60
C LEU A 42 -1.57 13.73 -16.06
N GLY A 43 -0.79 13.39 -15.04
CA GLY A 43 0.14 14.27 -14.33
C GLY A 43 0.56 13.63 -13.02
N ASP A 44 1.61 14.15 -12.38
CA ASP A 44 2.18 13.53 -11.19
C ASP A 44 1.20 13.55 -10.01
N HIS A 45 0.90 12.35 -9.50
CA HIS A 45 0.15 12.15 -8.27
C HIS A 45 0.85 11.11 -7.41
N TRP A 46 1.66 11.60 -6.47
CA TRP A 46 2.46 10.76 -5.59
C TRP A 46 1.68 10.36 -4.35
N MET A 47 1.69 9.08 -4.01
CA MET A 47 0.98 8.55 -2.86
C MET A 47 1.70 7.34 -2.25
N ASP A 48 1.52 7.14 -0.95
CA ASP A 48 1.96 5.93 -0.26
C ASP A 48 0.93 4.81 -0.48
N ILE A 49 1.35 3.75 -1.14
CA ILE A 49 0.54 2.60 -1.51
C ILE A 49 0.90 1.39 -0.66
N ALA A 50 -0.09 0.85 0.03
CA ALA A 50 0.00 -0.33 0.86
C ALA A 50 -0.22 -1.59 0.01
N TYR A 51 0.76 -2.51 0.05
CA TYR A 51 0.65 -3.84 -0.56
C TYR A 51 0.21 -4.83 0.51
N ILE A 52 -0.95 -5.45 0.30
CA ILE A 52 -1.60 -6.30 1.28
C ILE A 52 -1.77 -7.71 0.73
N ARG A 53 -1.32 -8.69 1.50
CA ARG A 53 -1.53 -10.11 1.22
C ARG A 53 -2.75 -10.63 1.99
N PRO A 54 -3.80 -11.14 1.33
CA PRO A 54 -4.95 -11.70 2.01
C PRO A 54 -4.54 -12.87 2.94
N GLU A 55 -5.07 -12.90 4.16
CA GLU A 55 -4.72 -13.92 5.16
C GLU A 55 -5.13 -15.34 4.74
N ARG A 56 -6.25 -15.45 4.03
CA ARG A 56 -6.77 -16.74 3.52
C ARG A 56 -6.10 -17.20 2.22
N GLY A 57 -5.02 -16.53 1.81
CA GLY A 57 -4.42 -16.66 0.49
C GLY A 57 -5.25 -15.96 -0.59
N GLY A 58 -4.69 -15.86 -1.80
CA GLY A 58 -5.33 -15.17 -2.92
C GLY A 58 -4.39 -14.18 -3.61
N VAL A 59 -4.98 -13.29 -4.40
CA VAL A 59 -4.26 -12.25 -5.13
C VAL A 59 -3.97 -11.09 -4.19
N GLU A 60 -2.73 -10.62 -4.16
CA GLU A 60 -2.35 -9.41 -3.44
C GLU A 60 -3.10 -8.21 -4.00
N PHE A 61 -3.50 -7.31 -3.11
CA PHE A 61 -4.21 -6.10 -3.48
C PHE A 61 -3.51 -4.88 -2.90
N THR A 62 -3.74 -3.74 -3.53
CA THR A 62 -3.18 -2.47 -3.10
C THR A 62 -4.29 -1.50 -2.71
N THR A 63 -3.99 -0.62 -1.76
CA THR A 63 -4.84 0.50 -1.37
C THR A 63 -3.95 1.65 -0.90
N ALA A 64 -4.52 2.82 -0.71
CA ALA A 64 -3.86 3.93 -0.06
C ALA A 64 -3.39 3.52 1.36
N ALA A 65 -2.16 3.83 1.75
CA ALA A 65 -1.71 3.60 3.13
C ALA A 65 -2.55 4.38 4.16
N ALA A 66 -3.18 5.48 3.75
CA ALA A 66 -4.13 6.21 4.59
C ALA A 66 -5.47 5.48 4.80
N ASN A 67 -5.77 4.45 3.99
CA ASN A 67 -7.02 3.68 4.06
C ASN A 67 -6.90 2.41 4.90
N ILE A 68 -5.73 2.11 5.47
CA ILE A 68 -5.55 0.91 6.29
C ILE A 68 -5.61 1.23 7.78
N GLU A 69 -6.24 0.35 8.53
CA GLU A 69 -6.20 0.33 9.99
C GLU A 69 -5.68 -1.02 10.50
N ALA A 70 -5.23 -1.08 11.75
CA ALA A 70 -4.89 -2.35 12.36
C ALA A 70 -6.15 -3.24 12.47
N ALA A 71 -6.08 -4.45 11.93
CA ALA A 71 -7.11 -5.46 12.18
C ALA A 71 -6.93 -6.04 13.59
N ARG A 72 -8.04 -6.38 14.23
CA ARG A 72 -8.08 -6.85 15.62
C ARG A 72 -8.13 -8.36 15.73
#